data_AF-A0AAU4ITC2-F1
#
_entry.id   AF-A0AAU4ITC2-F1
#
_cell.length_a   1.000
_cell.length_b   1.000
_cell.length_c   1.000
_cell.angle_alpha   90.00
_cell.angle_beta   90.00
_cell.angle_gamma   90.00
#
_symmetry.space_group_name_H-M   'P 1'
#
loop_
_entity.id
_entity.type
_entity.pdbx_description
1 polymer ?
#
loop_
_entity_poly.entity_id
_entity_poly.type
_entity_poly.pdbx_seq_one_letter_code
_entity_poly.pdbx_strand_id
1 'polypeptide(L)'
;MSNGMPFGQGTLLGKELGGQAPASPGTKEKIPAYVSPDTMNRLRNAVVALQRIVDVDADVPVSLSAYVEAGVLEKLRKDEREYNRGALFPQRRNKYLKSSSPVTKQPAAVSMGSTQSLRRRLI
;
A
#
# COMPACT_ATOMS: atom_id res chain seq x y z
N MET A 1 12.51 40.09 41.69
CA MET A 1 13.47 38.96 41.69
C MET A 1 13.11 38.06 40.51
N SER A 2 13.80 38.25 39.40
CA SER A 2 13.57 37.60 38.11
C SER A 2 14.75 36.65 37.83
N ASN A 3 14.51 35.35 37.94
CA ASN A 3 15.40 34.26 37.50
C ASN A 3 14.51 33.31 36.68
N GLY A 4 14.82 32.87 35.46
CA GLY A 4 16.01 32.98 34.64
C GLY A 4 15.89 31.84 33.63
N MET A 5 15.66 32.18 32.36
CA MET A 5 15.76 31.23 31.24
C MET A 5 17.22 31.25 30.75
N PRO A 6 17.93 30.12 30.72
CA PRO A 6 19.11 29.98 29.89
C PRO A 6 18.90 28.91 28.82
N PHE A 7 19.72 28.97 27.77
CA PHE A 7 19.75 28.14 26.56
C PHE A 7 18.81 28.67 25.45
N GLY A 8 19.28 29.50 24.54
CA GLY A 8 20.66 29.69 24.07
C GLY A 8 20.61 29.67 22.55
N GLN A 9 20.77 30.85 21.96
CA GLN A 9 20.90 31.04 20.52
C GLN A 9 21.99 30.14 19.94
N GLY A 10 21.68 29.55 18.80
CA GLY A 10 22.59 29.54 17.64
C GLY A 10 23.96 28.92 17.84
N THR A 11 24.05 27.64 18.22
CA THR A 11 25.23 26.85 17.87
C THR A 11 25.06 26.27 16.47
N LEU A 12 25.97 26.64 15.56
CA LEU A 12 26.18 26.05 14.24
C LEU A 12 26.36 24.51 14.24
N LEU A 13 26.36 23.87 15.42
CA LEU A 13 26.38 22.42 15.62
C LEU A 13 25.04 21.71 15.32
N GLY A 14 23.97 22.44 14.98
CA GLY A 14 22.67 21.85 14.62
C GLY A 14 22.49 21.55 13.12
N LYS A 15 23.38 22.06 12.27
CA LYS A 15 23.20 22.04 10.80
C LYS A 15 24.04 20.98 10.08
N GLU A 16 24.97 20.35 10.78
CA GLU A 16 25.93 19.39 10.21
C GLU A 16 25.65 17.93 10.65
N LEU A 17 24.73 17.75 11.59
CA LEU A 17 24.13 16.45 11.93
C LEU A 17 22.87 16.18 11.11
N GLY A 18 22.90 16.55 9.82
CA GLY A 18 22.01 16.02 8.78
C GLY A 18 22.21 14.52 8.51
N GLY A 19 22.58 13.76 9.54
CA GLY A 19 22.46 12.33 9.56
C GLY A 19 20.99 12.03 9.73
N GLN A 20 20.34 11.73 8.61
CA GLN A 20 19.04 11.09 8.49
C GLN A 20 18.85 10.12 9.67
N ALA A 21 18.17 10.58 10.72
CA ALA A 21 17.86 9.73 11.85
C ALA A 21 17.09 8.53 11.26
N PRO A 22 17.52 7.28 11.51
CA PRO A 22 16.80 6.12 11.03
C PRO A 22 15.34 6.30 11.44
N ALA A 23 14.43 6.15 10.48
CA ALA A 23 13.00 6.37 10.67
C ALA A 23 12.57 5.69 11.97
N SER A 24 12.10 6.50 12.93
CA SER A 24 11.69 6.03 14.24
C SER A 24 10.71 4.86 14.06
N PRO A 25 10.91 3.70 14.71
CA PRO A 25 10.03 2.54 14.58
C PRO A 25 8.68 2.88 15.22
N GLY A 26 7.78 3.44 14.42
CA GLY A 26 6.49 3.92 14.92
C GLY A 26 5.73 4.84 13.98
N THR A 27 6.40 5.46 13.00
CA THR A 27 5.69 6.31 12.03
C THR A 27 5.03 5.45 10.95
N LYS A 28 3.75 5.10 11.17
CA LYS A 28 2.92 4.40 10.18
C LYS A 28 2.72 5.29 8.95
N GLU A 29 3.20 4.85 7.80
CA GLU A 29 2.98 5.53 6.52
C GLU A 29 1.61 5.14 5.95
N LYS A 30 0.84 6.13 5.47
CA LYS A 30 -0.44 5.88 4.82
C LYS A 30 -0.19 5.45 3.38
N ILE A 31 -0.65 4.26 3.02
CA ILE A 31 -0.60 3.76 1.64
C ILE A 31 -1.81 4.31 0.86
N PRO A 32 -1.62 5.11 -0.20
CA PRO A 32 -2.71 5.52 -1.07
C PRO A 32 -3.11 4.35 -1.98
N ALA A 33 -4.11 3.58 -1.56
CA ALA A 33 -4.65 2.47 -2.33
C ALA A 33 -6.18 2.61 -2.51
N TYR A 34 -6.65 2.38 -3.72
CA TYR A 34 -8.08 2.32 -4.02
C TYR A 34 -8.53 0.87 -4.07
N VAL A 35 -9.65 0.59 -3.42
CA VAL A 35 -10.35 -0.70 -3.50
C VAL A 35 -11.80 -0.44 -3.87
N SER A 36 -12.45 -1.42 -4.49
CA SER A 36 -13.88 -1.30 -4.76
C SER A 36 -14.69 -1.22 -3.46
N PRO A 37 -15.87 -0.58 -3.46
CA PRO A 37 -16.75 -0.55 -2.29
C PRO A 37 -17.12 -1.94 -1.78
N ASP A 38 -17.35 -2.90 -2.69
CA ASP A 38 -17.62 -4.30 -2.37
C ASP A 38 -16.47 -4.93 -1.58
N THR A 39 -15.23 -4.80 -2.09
CA THR A 39 -14.04 -5.31 -1.42
C THR A 39 -13.88 -4.68 -0.03
N MET A 40 -14.09 -3.37 0.10
CA MET A 40 -14.01 -2.70 1.40
C MET A 40 -15.02 -3.25 2.42
N ASN A 41 -16.26 -3.52 1.99
CA ASN A 41 -17.28 -4.12 2.84
C ASN A 41 -16.90 -5.55 3.25
N ARG A 42 -16.38 -6.35 2.31
CA ARG A 42 -15.90 -7.71 2.59
C ARG A 42 -14.74 -7.71 3.59
N LEU A 43 -13.79 -6.78 3.46
CA LEU A 43 -12.69 -6.63 4.42
C LEU A 43 -13.20 -6.31 5.83
N ARG A 44 -14.15 -5.38 5.95
CA ARG A 44 -14.77 -5.04 7.25
C ARG A 44 -15.50 -6.23 7.86
N ASN A 45 -16.31 -6.93 7.06
CA ASN A 45 -17.06 -8.10 7.51
C ASN A 45 -16.14 -9.22 7.99
N ALA A 46 -15.02 -9.46 7.29
CA ALA A 46 -14.03 -10.46 7.68
C ALA A 46 -13.43 -10.15 9.06
N VAL A 47 -12.98 -8.90 9.28
CA VAL A 47 -12.41 -8.49 10.57
C VAL A 47 -13.41 -8.66 11.71
N VAL A 48 -14.66 -8.21 11.51
CA VAL A 48 -15.72 -8.35 12.53
C VAL A 48 -16.02 -9.82 12.81
N ALA A 49 -16.03 -10.68 11.80
CA ALA A 49 -16.27 -12.11 11.97
C ALA A 49 -15.11 -12.78 12.75
N LEU A 50 -13.87 -12.48 12.39
CA LEU A 50 -12.69 -13.04 13.07
C LEU A 50 -12.61 -12.58 14.53
N GLN A 51 -12.95 -11.32 14.81
CA GLN A 51 -12.98 -10.77 16.18
C GLN A 51 -14.03 -11.40 17.10
N ARG A 52 -14.97 -12.18 16.54
CA ARG A 52 -15.97 -12.93 17.32
C ARG A 52 -15.53 -14.35 17.64
N ILE A 53 -14.41 -14.82 17.10
CA ILE A 53 -13.87 -16.14 17.41
C ILE A 53 -13.39 -16.12 18.85
N VAL A 54 -14.00 -16.97 19.69
CA VAL A 54 -13.61 -17.17 21.09
C VAL A 54 -12.68 -18.37 21.13
N ASP A 55 -11.46 -18.15 20.67
CA ASP A 55 -10.36 -19.11 20.74
C ASP A 55 -9.10 -18.34 21.16
N VAL A 56 -8.47 -18.79 22.24
CA VAL A 56 -7.32 -18.11 22.86
C VAL A 56 -6.06 -18.26 21.99
N ASP A 57 -6.01 -19.31 21.17
CA ASP A 57 -4.87 -19.59 20.29
C ASP A 57 -5.07 -19.06 18.87
N ALA A 58 -6.24 -18.49 18.56
CA ALA A 58 -6.52 -17.94 17.25
C ALA A 58 -5.78 -16.60 17.04
N ASP A 59 -5.00 -16.52 15.96
CA ASP A 59 -4.37 -15.27 15.50
C ASP A 59 -5.42 -14.36 14.85
N VAL A 60 -6.16 -13.64 15.69
CA VAL A 60 -7.27 -12.78 15.30
C VAL A 60 -6.80 -11.34 15.10
N PRO A 61 -7.13 -10.68 13.97
CA PRO A 61 -6.71 -9.32 13.72
C PRO A 61 -7.35 -8.32 14.69
N VAL A 62 -6.52 -7.48 15.32
CA VAL A 62 -6.96 -6.40 16.23
C VAL A 62 -7.69 -5.27 15.49
N SER A 63 -7.40 -5.06 14.20
CA SER A 63 -8.01 -3.99 13.39
C SER A 63 -7.99 -4.30 11.90
N LEU A 64 -8.76 -3.52 11.13
CA LEU A 64 -8.74 -3.56 9.66
C LEU A 64 -7.35 -3.28 9.09
N SER A 65 -6.61 -2.31 9.64
CA SER A 65 -5.25 -2.01 9.21
C SER A 65 -4.31 -3.19 9.43
N ALA A 66 -4.39 -3.84 10.60
CA ALA A 66 -3.58 -5.02 10.91
C ALA A 66 -3.90 -6.19 9.98
N TYR A 67 -5.19 -6.43 9.70
CA TYR A 67 -5.63 -7.46 8.77
C TYR A 67 -5.09 -7.24 7.34
N VAL A 68 -5.19 -6.00 6.85
CA VAL A 68 -4.68 -5.64 5.52
C VAL A 68 -3.15 -5.73 5.47
N GLU A 69 -2.45 -5.25 6.50
CA GLU A 69 -0.99 -5.34 6.60
C GLU A 69 -0.51 -6.80 6.57
N ALA A 70 -1.15 -7.68 7.34
CA ALA A 70 -0.84 -9.11 7.35
C ALA A 70 -1.04 -9.75 5.97
N GLY A 71 -2.17 -9.47 5.31
CA GLY A 71 -2.45 -9.98 3.96
C GLY A 71 -1.48 -9.45 2.89
N VAL A 72 -1.10 -8.17 2.98
CA VAL A 72 -0.09 -7.57 2.09
C VAL A 72 1.29 -8.21 2.30
N LEU A 73 1.70 -8.41 3.55
CA LEU A 73 2.97 -9.05 3.88
C LEU A 73 3.01 -10.51 3.43
N GLU A 74 1.92 -11.26 3.59
CA GLU A 74 1.81 -12.63 3.11
C GLU A 74 2.00 -12.71 1.59
N LYS A 75 1.31 -11.83 0.86
CA LYS A 75 1.42 -11.74 -0.59
C LYS A 75 2.82 -11.33 -1.04
N LEU A 76 3.43 -10.33 -0.40
CA LEU A 76 4.81 -9.92 -0.69
C LEU A 76 5.80 -11.07 -0.50
N ARG A 77 5.73 -11.78 0.63
CA ARG A 77 6.60 -12.94 0.89
C ARG A 77 6.41 -14.05 -0.14
N LYS A 78 5.17 -14.26 -0.61
CA LYS A 78 4.90 -15.20 -1.71
C LYS A 78 5.59 -14.75 -2.99
N ASP A 79 5.44 -13.48 -3.35
CA ASP A 79 6.01 -12.93 -4.58
C ASP A 79 7.54 -12.89 -4.55
N GLU A 80 8.15 -12.64 -3.39
CA GLU A 80 9.59 -12.70 -3.19
C GLU A 80 10.13 -14.13 -3.39
N ARG A 81 9.42 -15.14 -2.90
CA ARG A 81 9.75 -16.55 -3.16
C ARG A 81 9.63 -16.90 -4.63
N GLU A 82 8.54 -16.46 -5.28
CA GLU A 82 8.22 -16.82 -6.65
C GLU A 82 9.10 -16.10 -7.68
N TYR A 83 9.34 -14.80 -7.49
CA TYR A 83 9.97 -13.93 -8.49
C TYR A 83 11.34 -13.40 -8.09
N ASN A 84 11.77 -13.58 -6.84
CA ASN A 84 13.05 -13.05 -6.36
C ASN A 84 13.86 -14.08 -5.54
N ARG A 85 13.66 -15.39 -5.82
CA ARG A 85 14.41 -16.51 -5.19
C ARG A 85 14.35 -16.50 -3.65
N GLY A 86 13.28 -15.97 -3.09
CA GLY A 86 13.11 -15.84 -1.64
C GLY A 86 13.84 -14.64 -1.02
N ALA A 87 14.54 -13.84 -1.79
CA ALA A 87 15.13 -12.58 -1.32
C ALA A 87 14.10 -11.44 -1.36
N LEU A 88 14.29 -10.43 -0.51
CA LEU A 88 13.48 -9.21 -0.53
C LEU A 88 13.70 -8.43 -1.85
N PHE A 89 12.65 -7.80 -2.37
CA PHE A 89 12.81 -6.93 -3.54
C PHE A 89 13.75 -5.75 -3.21
N PRO A 90 14.66 -5.37 -4.13
CA PRO A 90 15.66 -4.35 -3.84
C PRO A 90 15.02 -2.99 -3.54
N GLN A 91 15.38 -2.40 -2.41
CA GLN A 91 14.90 -1.07 -2.02
C GLN A 91 15.38 -0.02 -3.02
N ARG A 92 14.46 0.70 -3.65
CA ARG A 92 14.77 1.82 -4.54
C ARG A 92 14.80 3.11 -3.72
N ARG A 93 15.63 4.08 -4.12
CA ARG A 93 15.62 5.42 -3.51
C ARG A 93 14.22 6.04 -3.68
N ASN A 94 13.69 6.70 -2.64
CA ASN A 94 12.32 7.26 -2.62
C ASN A 94 11.96 8.11 -3.86
N LYS A 95 12.92 8.88 -4.41
CA LYS A 95 12.71 9.66 -5.65
C LYS A 95 12.35 8.81 -6.89
N TYR A 96 12.63 7.51 -6.85
CA TYR A 96 12.34 6.53 -7.90
C TYR A 96 11.21 5.56 -7.51
N LEU A 97 10.65 5.67 -6.29
CA LEU A 97 9.47 4.92 -5.83
C LEU A 97 8.18 5.68 -6.17
N LYS A 98 8.03 6.10 -7.43
CA LYS A 98 6.73 6.61 -7.89
C LYS A 98 5.82 5.40 -8.11
N SER A 99 5.03 5.04 -7.11
CA SER A 99 3.79 4.31 -7.38
C SER A 99 2.91 5.29 -8.17
N SER A 100 2.91 5.16 -9.50
CA SER A 100 2.05 5.99 -10.34
C SER A 100 0.60 5.88 -9.87
N SER A 101 -0.20 6.92 -10.11
CA SER A 101 -1.65 6.82 -9.95
C SER A 101 -2.16 5.54 -10.64
N PRO A 102 -3.19 4.87 -10.10
CA PRO A 102 -3.70 3.64 -10.68
C PRO A 102 -3.98 3.84 -12.17
N VAL A 103 -3.54 2.90 -13.01
CA VAL A 103 -3.87 2.90 -14.43
C VAL A 103 -5.36 2.58 -14.56
N THR A 104 -6.23 3.58 -14.46
CA THR A 104 -7.68 3.44 -14.68
C THR A 104 -8.05 3.38 -16.17
N LYS A 105 -7.07 3.44 -17.08
CA LYS A 105 -7.32 3.22 -18.50
C LYS A 105 -7.46 1.72 -18.76
N GLN A 106 -8.70 1.23 -18.69
CA GLN A 106 -9.11 0.10 -19.51
C GLN A 106 -8.63 0.36 -20.94
N PRO A 107 -8.00 -0.61 -21.65
CA PRO A 107 -7.84 -0.46 -23.08
C PRO A 107 -9.24 -0.27 -23.66
N ALA A 108 -9.44 0.83 -24.38
CA ALA A 108 -10.66 1.09 -25.11
C ALA A 108 -11.01 -0.19 -25.88
N ALA A 109 -12.20 -0.72 -25.63
CA ALA A 109 -12.74 -1.80 -26.43
C ALA A 109 -12.53 -1.40 -27.89
N VAL A 110 -11.75 -2.19 -28.61
CA VAL A 110 -11.65 -2.09 -30.06
C VAL A 110 -13.06 -2.38 -30.55
N SER A 111 -13.83 -1.30 -30.78
CA SER A 111 -15.09 -1.31 -31.48
C SER A 111 -14.76 -1.79 -32.89
N MET A 112 -14.81 -3.12 -33.07
CA MET A 112 -14.78 -3.76 -34.37
C MET A 112 -15.99 -3.24 -35.12
N GLY A 113 -15.74 -2.27 -36.00
CA GLY A 113 -16.72 -1.68 -36.87
C GLY A 113 -17.50 -2.78 -37.59
N SER A 114 -18.81 -2.78 -37.37
CA SER A 114 -19.78 -3.48 -38.18
C SER A 114 -19.70 -2.95 -39.61
N THR A 115 -18.84 -3.53 -40.44
CA THR A 115 -18.91 -3.39 -41.89
C THR A 115 -20.08 -4.23 -42.39
N GLN A 116 -21.18 -3.53 -42.66
CA GLN A 116 -22.23 -4.04 -43.53
C GLN A 116 -21.68 -4.34 -44.93
N SER A 117 -22.38 -5.28 -45.59
CA SER A 117 -22.55 -5.40 -47.04
C SER A 117 -21.64 -6.42 -47.76
N LEU A 118 -22.14 -7.65 -47.86
CA LEU A 118 -21.90 -8.47 -49.05
C LEU A 118 -23.14 -9.31 -49.43
N ARG A 119 -23.91 -8.72 -50.35
CA ARG A 119 -24.57 -9.34 -51.52
C ARG A 119 -25.24 -10.71 -51.32
N ARG A 120 -26.57 -10.67 -51.10
CA ARG A 120 -27.47 -11.73 -51.59
C ARG A 120 -27.57 -11.63 -53.13
N ARG A 121 -26.95 -12.58 -53.83
CA ARG A 121 -27.36 -13.06 -55.16
C ARG A 121 -27.25 -14.58 -55.13
N LEU A 122 -28.39 -15.26 -55.06
CA LEU A 122 -28.53 -16.63 -55.54
C LEU A 122 -30.00 -16.82 -55.90
N ILE A 123 -30.21 -17.02 -57.21
CA ILE A 123 -31.18 -17.86 -57.92
C ILE A 123 -32.64 -17.74 -57.50
#